data_AF-A0A7W1S7U6-F1
#
_entry.id   AF-A0A7W1S7U6-F1
#
_cell.length_a   1.000
_cell.length_b   1.000
_cell.length_c   1.000
_cell.angle_alpha   90.00
_cell.angle_beta   90.00
_cell.angle_gamma   90.00
#
_symmetry.space_group_name_H-M   'P 1'
#
loop_
_entity.id
_entity.type
_entity.pdbx_description
1 polymer ?
#
loop_
_entity_poly.entity_id
_entity_poly.type
_entity_poly.pdbx_seq_one_letter_code
_entity_poly.pdbx_strand_id
1 'polypeptide(L)'
;MNNEPFMKPPEQSDEPWETTVRDIARDFAYPPTPDIARQVRQRLVKPRRPVVGVLKWAVAVLLALTVIIIGVPQVRAYVVEIIRIGAIQIFVGQPTVTPTSKPAATGMPTEAQPTSLNLASALQMPNETTLDEANKQFNEPIQLPTYPTGIGKPDHVYVQHMNPGVLVTLVWLTPSEPDHVWLTLDVLNENLVGSKFIDNDGQYHNVRVNNTPAQWLTGLHQIGFFGGDTQIFRNVNGNVLIWLVGQYGKLTYRLEGASTSDEAVHIAESMRDAGTP
;
A
#
# COMPACT_ATOMS: atom_id res chain seq x y z
N MET A 1 -3.52 68.71 27.99
CA MET A 1 -3.93 69.22 26.66
C MET A 1 -3.17 70.52 26.42
N ASN A 2 -2.05 70.44 25.70
CA ASN A 2 -1.30 71.61 25.23
C ASN A 2 -1.32 71.57 23.70
N ASN A 3 -2.07 72.48 23.08
CA ASN A 3 -2.07 72.72 21.64
C ASN A 3 -1.01 73.78 21.33
N GLU A 4 0.00 73.42 20.53
CA GLU A 4 0.76 74.41 19.77
C GLU A 4 0.14 74.62 18.38
N PRO A 5 0.13 75.86 17.86
CA PRO A 5 -0.45 76.17 16.55
C PRO A 5 0.52 75.79 15.41
N PHE A 6 0.01 75.04 14.42
CA PHE A 6 0.73 74.76 13.18
C PHE A 6 0.98 76.07 12.40
N MET A 7 2.26 76.43 12.26
CA MET A 7 2.75 77.42 11.28
C MET A 7 2.32 77.02 9.86
N LYS A 8 1.65 77.92 9.14
CA LYS A 8 1.44 77.77 7.69
C LYS A 8 2.78 77.97 6.95
N PRO A 9 3.14 77.13 5.97
CA PRO A 9 4.32 77.35 5.13
C PRO A 9 4.16 78.63 4.29
N PRO A 10 5.28 79.29 3.92
CA PRO A 10 5.25 80.48 3.07
C PRO A 10 4.74 80.14 1.66
N GLU A 11 3.83 80.97 1.16
CA GLU A 11 3.28 80.92 -0.20
C GLU A 11 4.37 81.29 -1.20
N GLN A 12 5.01 80.27 -1.80
CA GLN A 12 5.98 80.44 -2.88
C GLN A 12 5.19 80.46 -4.19
N SER A 13 5.23 81.57 -4.93
CA SER A 13 4.43 81.77 -6.14
C SER A 13 4.88 80.89 -7.30
N ASP A 14 4.00 79.98 -7.74
CA ASP A 14 4.23 78.99 -8.81
C ASP A 14 4.15 79.56 -10.25
N GLU A 15 3.76 80.81 -10.41
CA GLU A 15 3.57 81.51 -11.71
C GLU A 15 4.77 81.40 -12.70
N PRO A 16 6.05 81.48 -12.27
CA PRO A 16 7.17 81.42 -13.21
C PRO A 16 7.36 80.02 -13.83
N TRP A 17 7.04 78.95 -13.08
CA TRP A 17 7.27 77.58 -13.53
C TRP A 17 6.23 77.16 -14.57
N GLU A 18 4.95 77.51 -14.34
CA GLU A 18 3.86 77.18 -15.26
C GLU A 18 4.08 77.82 -16.63
N THR A 19 4.54 79.08 -16.63
CA THR A 19 4.84 79.82 -17.86
C THR A 19 5.97 79.14 -18.65
N THR A 20 7.02 78.72 -17.94
CA THR A 20 8.18 78.04 -18.54
C THR A 20 7.79 76.70 -19.17
N VAL A 21 6.94 75.91 -18.50
CA VAL A 21 6.53 74.59 -19.02
C VAL A 21 5.58 74.71 -20.20
N ARG A 22 4.70 75.72 -20.23
CA ARG A 22 3.82 75.97 -21.38
C ARG A 22 4.60 76.37 -22.63
N ASP A 23 5.66 77.15 -22.50
CA ASP A 23 6.48 77.53 -23.65
C ASP A 23 7.26 76.33 -24.21
N ILE A 24 7.85 75.51 -23.34
CA ILE A 24 8.55 74.28 -23.77
C ILE A 24 7.60 73.30 -24.47
N ALA A 25 6.36 73.16 -23.98
CA ALA A 25 5.38 72.25 -24.56
C ALA A 25 4.92 72.69 -25.96
N ARG A 26 4.89 73.99 -26.24
CA ARG A 26 4.50 74.52 -27.56
C ARG A 26 5.56 74.26 -28.63
N ASP A 27 6.84 74.27 -28.25
CA ASP A 27 7.95 74.01 -29.17
C ASP A 27 8.20 72.51 -29.41
N PHE A 28 7.52 71.62 -28.68
CA PHE A 28 7.72 70.18 -28.82
C PHE A 28 6.85 69.58 -29.95
N ALA A 29 7.42 69.49 -31.15
CA ALA A 29 6.80 68.81 -32.28
C ALA A 29 6.70 67.30 -32.02
N TYR A 30 5.50 66.82 -31.69
CA TYR A 30 5.26 65.40 -31.48
C TYR A 30 5.28 64.65 -32.84
N PRO A 31 6.06 63.58 -33.00
CA PRO A 31 6.05 62.80 -34.24
C PRO A 31 4.69 62.11 -34.43
N PRO A 32 4.24 61.88 -35.67
CA PRO A 32 3.00 61.14 -35.91
C PRO A 32 3.07 59.76 -35.25
N THR A 33 2.00 59.38 -34.55
CA THR A 33 1.95 58.12 -33.81
C THR A 33 2.21 56.93 -34.75
N PRO A 34 3.19 56.05 -34.45
CA PRO A 34 3.47 54.88 -35.28
C PRO A 34 2.23 53.96 -35.42
N ASP A 35 1.97 53.44 -36.62
CA ASP A 35 0.87 52.50 -36.88
C ASP A 35 1.20 51.08 -36.36
N ILE A 36 1.12 50.91 -35.04
CA ILE A 36 1.31 49.62 -34.35
C ILE A 36 0.20 48.62 -34.71
N ALA A 37 -1.02 49.12 -35.00
CA ALA A 37 -2.19 48.30 -35.28
C ALA A 37 -2.00 47.40 -36.51
N ARG A 38 -1.34 47.93 -37.54
CA ARG A 38 -1.01 47.17 -38.76
C ARG A 38 -0.01 46.06 -38.51
N GLN A 39 1.03 46.30 -37.71
CA GLN A 39 2.03 45.28 -37.37
C GLN A 39 1.43 44.14 -36.52
N VAL A 40 0.53 44.46 -35.60
CA VAL A 40 -0.13 43.44 -34.76
C VAL A 40 -1.09 42.58 -35.58
N ARG A 41 -1.88 43.18 -36.49
CA ARG A 41 -2.77 42.41 -37.38
C ARG A 41 -2.01 41.41 -38.25
N GLN A 42 -0.84 41.77 -38.77
CA GLN A 42 -0.02 40.85 -39.56
C GLN A 42 0.52 39.67 -38.73
N ARG A 43 0.76 39.85 -37.43
CA ARG A 43 1.20 38.75 -36.55
C ARG A 43 0.07 37.79 -36.18
N LEU A 44 -1.16 38.27 -36.06
CA LEU A 44 -2.33 37.45 -35.72
C LEU A 44 -2.84 36.58 -36.89
N VAL A 45 -2.52 36.96 -38.13
CA VAL A 45 -2.97 36.26 -39.35
C VAL A 45 -2.04 35.11 -39.77
N LYS A 46 -0.95 34.83 -39.03
CA LYS A 46 -0.12 33.64 -39.32
C LYS A 46 -0.94 32.37 -39.04
N PRO A 47 -1.22 31.51 -40.05
CA PRO A 47 -1.91 30.25 -39.80
C PRO A 47 -1.04 29.40 -38.87
N ARG A 48 -1.61 29.00 -37.73
CA ARG A 48 -1.02 27.95 -36.89
C ARG A 48 -0.88 26.70 -37.77
N ARG A 49 0.35 26.21 -37.93
CA ARG A 49 0.60 24.95 -38.66
C ARG A 49 -0.28 23.85 -38.04
N PRO A 50 -0.91 23.00 -38.86
CA PRO A 50 -1.89 22.04 -38.38
C PRO A 50 -1.23 20.97 -37.50
N VAL A 51 -1.50 21.01 -36.19
CA VAL A 51 -1.00 20.06 -35.17
C VAL A 51 -1.57 18.64 -35.38
N VAL A 52 -2.58 18.48 -36.24
CA VAL A 52 -3.22 17.20 -36.57
C VAL A 52 -2.26 16.17 -37.18
N GLY A 53 -1.19 16.61 -37.86
CA GLY A 53 -0.17 15.67 -38.37
C GLY A 53 0.58 14.97 -37.23
N VAL A 54 1.02 15.74 -36.24
CA VAL A 54 1.78 15.24 -35.09
C VAL A 54 0.90 14.39 -34.18
N LEU A 55 -0.38 14.78 -33.99
CA LEU A 55 -1.31 14.03 -33.17
C LEU A 55 -1.66 12.66 -33.78
N LYS A 56 -1.80 12.57 -35.11
CA LYS A 56 -2.01 11.30 -35.82
C LYS A 56 -0.82 10.35 -35.64
N TRP A 57 0.41 10.86 -35.71
CA TRP A 57 1.60 10.07 -35.45
C TRP A 57 1.70 9.64 -33.99
N ALA A 58 1.35 10.51 -33.04
CA ALA A 58 1.32 10.15 -31.62
C ALA A 58 0.33 9.01 -31.33
N VAL A 59 -0.87 9.06 -31.91
CA VAL A 59 -1.87 7.99 -31.77
C VAL A 59 -1.41 6.69 -32.45
N ALA A 60 -0.80 6.77 -33.63
CA ALA A 60 -0.25 5.61 -34.32
C ALA A 60 0.90 4.96 -33.54
N VAL A 61 1.79 5.76 -32.95
CA VAL A 61 2.88 5.27 -32.09
C VAL A 61 2.33 4.64 -30.81
N LEU A 62 1.31 5.22 -30.18
CA LEU A 62 0.66 4.65 -29.00
C LEU A 62 -0.01 3.30 -29.31
N LEU A 63 -0.72 3.20 -30.43
CA LEU A 63 -1.33 1.94 -30.89
C LEU A 63 -0.25 0.90 -31.22
N ALA A 64 0.81 1.29 -31.91
CA ALA A 64 1.93 0.39 -32.21
C ALA A 64 2.61 -0.12 -30.93
N LEU A 65 2.87 0.77 -29.95
CA LEU A 65 3.37 0.39 -28.63
C LEU A 65 2.43 -0.57 -27.91
N THR A 66 1.12 -0.32 -27.96
CA THR A 66 0.11 -1.19 -27.32
C THR A 66 0.10 -2.58 -27.97
N VAL A 67 0.16 -2.65 -29.31
CA VAL A 67 0.24 -3.93 -30.05
C VAL A 67 1.55 -4.66 -29.77
N ILE A 68 2.67 -3.95 -29.65
CA ILE A 68 3.96 -4.54 -29.27
C ILE A 68 3.89 -5.09 -27.82
N ILE A 69 3.32 -4.34 -26.88
CA ILE A 69 3.15 -4.79 -25.49
C ILE A 69 2.27 -6.04 -25.41
N ILE A 70 1.16 -6.07 -26.16
CA ILE A 70 0.25 -7.24 -26.19
C ILE A 70 0.90 -8.42 -26.94
N GLY A 71 1.68 -8.15 -27.98
CA GLY A 71 2.23 -9.14 -28.90
C GLY A 71 3.55 -9.78 -28.46
N VAL A 72 4.26 -9.22 -27.47
CA VAL A 72 5.49 -9.80 -26.92
C VAL A 72 5.14 -10.75 -25.75
N PRO A 73 5.25 -12.08 -25.91
CA PRO A 73 4.90 -13.05 -24.86
C PRO A 73 5.70 -12.86 -23.57
N GLN A 74 6.93 -12.36 -23.69
CA GLN A 74 7.83 -12.07 -22.57
C GLN A 74 7.32 -10.91 -21.68
N VAL A 75 6.50 -9.99 -22.19
CA VAL A 75 5.89 -8.91 -21.37
C VAL A 75 4.63 -9.41 -20.65
N ARG A 76 3.88 -10.33 -21.26
CA ARG A 76 2.73 -10.99 -20.61
C ARG A 76 3.12 -11.85 -19.40
N ALA A 77 4.32 -12.44 -19.42
CA ALA A 77 4.81 -13.32 -18.34
C ALA A 77 5.06 -12.61 -17.00
N TYR A 78 5.01 -11.28 -16.95
CA TYR A 78 5.25 -10.50 -15.73
C TYR A 78 3.98 -9.88 -15.12
N VAL A 79 2.78 -10.20 -15.62
CA VAL A 79 1.54 -9.74 -14.98
C VAL A 79 1.28 -10.62 -13.76
N VAL A 80 1.85 -10.23 -12.62
CA VAL A 80 1.54 -10.85 -11.33
C VAL A 80 0.13 -10.41 -10.93
N GLU A 81 -0.79 -11.36 -10.79
CA GLU A 81 -2.11 -11.08 -10.23
C GLU A 81 -1.94 -10.88 -8.71
N ILE A 82 -2.19 -9.66 -8.24
CA ILE A 82 -2.11 -9.31 -6.82
C ILE A 82 -3.54 -9.26 -6.27
N ILE A 83 -3.91 -10.28 -5.49
CA ILE A 83 -5.21 -10.35 -4.82
C ILE A 83 -4.99 -9.97 -3.35
N ARG A 84 -5.72 -8.96 -2.86
CA ARG A 84 -5.61 -8.50 -1.47
C ARG A 84 -6.85 -8.85 -0.66
N ILE A 85 -6.65 -9.47 0.49
CA ILE A 85 -7.66 -9.62 1.54
C ILE A 85 -7.07 -9.15 2.85
N GLY A 86 -7.54 -7.98 3.30
CA GLY A 86 -7.06 -7.33 4.52
C GLY A 86 -5.56 -7.08 4.47
N ALA A 87 -4.86 -7.66 5.45
CA ALA A 87 -3.41 -7.60 5.61
C ALA A 87 -2.66 -8.53 4.64
N ILE A 88 -3.32 -9.51 4.00
CA ILE A 88 -2.65 -10.49 3.13
C ILE A 88 -2.76 -10.09 1.66
N GLN A 89 -1.61 -10.06 0.99
CA GLN A 89 -1.45 -9.99 -0.46
C GLN A 89 -1.07 -11.37 -0.99
N ILE A 90 -1.79 -11.83 -2.00
CA ILE A 90 -1.56 -13.10 -2.68
C ILE A 90 -0.96 -12.78 -4.03
N PHE A 91 0.25 -13.28 -4.27
CA PHE A 91 0.96 -13.20 -5.54
C PHE A 91 0.83 -14.54 -6.26
N VAL A 92 0.20 -14.52 -7.43
CA VAL A 92 0.04 -15.69 -8.30
C VAL A 92 1.15 -15.68 -9.35
N GLY A 93 2.02 -16.70 -9.33
CA GLY A 93 3.19 -16.81 -10.19
C GLY A 93 4.50 -16.37 -9.50
N GLN A 94 5.61 -17.05 -9.80
CA GLN A 94 6.92 -16.69 -9.26
C GLN A 94 7.40 -15.34 -9.81
N PRO A 95 7.80 -14.36 -8.97
CA PRO A 95 8.89 -13.51 -9.38
C PRO A 95 10.12 -14.41 -9.47
N THR A 96 10.61 -14.69 -10.67
CA THR A 96 11.99 -15.13 -10.84
C THR A 96 12.86 -14.03 -10.24
N VAL A 97 13.28 -14.21 -8.99
CA VAL A 97 14.37 -13.45 -8.40
C VAL A 97 15.63 -13.89 -9.13
N THR A 98 15.86 -13.34 -10.33
CA THR A 98 17.20 -13.33 -10.88
C THR A 98 18.00 -12.44 -9.94
N PRO A 99 18.99 -12.97 -9.19
CA PRO A 99 19.83 -12.12 -8.37
C PRO A 99 20.56 -11.18 -9.33
N THR A 100 20.09 -9.93 -9.44
CA THR A 100 20.89 -8.88 -10.05
C THR A 100 22.02 -8.64 -9.06
N SER A 101 23.16 -9.26 -9.33
CA SER A 101 24.41 -8.97 -8.63
C SER A 101 24.73 -7.50 -8.84
N LYS A 102 24.31 -6.66 -7.90
CA LYS A 102 24.72 -5.26 -7.83
C LYS A 102 26.23 -5.26 -7.51
N PRO A 103 27.08 -4.59 -8.29
CA PRO A 103 28.50 -4.51 -7.98
C PRO A 103 28.69 -3.90 -6.59
N ALA A 104 29.53 -4.54 -5.77
CA ALA A 104 29.89 -4.08 -4.44
C ALA A 104 30.46 -2.65 -4.51
N ALA A 105 29.74 -1.69 -3.92
CA ALA A 105 30.28 -0.37 -3.64
C ALA A 105 30.90 -0.40 -2.24
N THR A 106 32.22 -0.26 -2.21
CA THR A 106 33.04 -0.23 -1.00
C THR A 106 32.78 1.04 -0.20
N GLY A 107 32.32 0.88 1.04
CA GLY A 107 32.48 1.86 2.13
C GLY A 107 31.32 2.83 2.37
N MET A 108 30.44 2.52 3.33
CA MET A 108 29.82 3.39 4.37
C MET A 108 28.70 2.62 5.12
N PRO A 109 28.25 3.08 6.31
CA PRO A 109 28.00 2.24 7.48
C PRO A 109 26.87 1.23 7.25
N THR A 110 27.05 0.04 7.84
CA THR A 110 26.08 -1.05 7.89
C THR A 110 24.71 -0.53 8.35
N GLU A 111 23.85 -0.22 7.39
CA GLU A 111 22.41 -0.15 7.60
C GLU A 111 22.01 -1.54 8.14
N ALA A 112 21.35 -1.57 9.31
CA ALA A 112 21.00 -2.81 9.98
C ALA A 112 20.21 -3.67 8.99
N GLN A 113 20.80 -4.80 8.59
CA GLN A 113 20.13 -5.74 7.70
C GLN A 113 18.84 -6.18 8.40
N PRO A 114 17.68 -6.21 7.71
CA PRO A 114 16.43 -6.62 8.31
C PRO A 114 16.60 -8.00 8.94
N THR A 115 16.08 -8.16 10.15
CA THR A 115 16.11 -9.43 10.87
C THR A 115 15.17 -10.39 10.15
N SER A 116 15.76 -11.36 9.44
CA SER A 116 15.02 -12.37 8.68
C SER A 116 15.02 -13.71 9.43
N LEU A 117 13.85 -14.20 9.80
CA LEU A 117 13.65 -15.53 10.39
C LEU A 117 13.04 -16.47 9.35
N ASN A 118 13.67 -17.63 9.16
CA ASN A 118 13.14 -18.72 8.34
C ASN A 118 12.70 -19.84 9.28
N LEU A 119 11.38 -20.02 9.43
CA LEU A 119 10.79 -20.98 10.35
C LEU A 119 10.26 -22.20 9.60
N ALA A 120 10.59 -23.38 10.11
CA ALA A 120 10.07 -24.65 9.58
C ALA A 120 8.67 -24.98 10.14
N SER A 121 8.34 -24.48 11.33
CA SER A 121 7.07 -24.73 12.03
C SER A 121 6.59 -23.51 12.79
N ALA A 122 5.28 -23.43 13.04
CA ALA A 122 4.69 -22.40 13.90
C ALA A 122 5.23 -22.45 15.34
N LEU A 123 5.64 -23.63 15.83
CA LEU A 123 6.23 -23.80 17.17
C LEU A 123 7.59 -23.12 17.36
N GLN A 124 8.23 -22.71 16.25
CA GLN A 124 9.51 -22.01 16.29
C GLN A 124 9.34 -20.48 16.31
N MET A 125 8.09 -19.98 16.37
CA MET A 125 7.83 -18.57 16.48
C MET A 125 8.37 -18.06 17.83
N PRO A 126 9.14 -16.96 17.86
CA PRO A 126 9.61 -16.40 19.13
C PRO A 126 8.48 -15.64 19.83
N ASN A 127 8.78 -15.16 21.05
CA ASN A 127 7.88 -14.33 21.88
C ASN A 127 6.56 -15.03 22.23
N GLU A 128 6.69 -16.24 22.78
CA GLU A 128 5.56 -16.96 23.38
C GLU A 128 5.01 -16.20 24.58
N THR A 129 3.69 -16.17 24.72
CA THR A 129 2.94 -15.36 25.69
C THR A 129 1.58 -16.02 25.96
N THR A 130 0.70 -15.32 26.67
CA THR A 130 -0.66 -15.79 26.98
C THR A 130 -1.68 -15.21 26.01
N LEU A 131 -2.81 -15.90 25.84
CA LEU A 131 -3.93 -15.40 25.05
C LEU A 131 -4.45 -14.03 25.54
N ASP A 132 -4.45 -13.81 26.86
CA ASP A 132 -4.92 -12.55 27.45
C ASP A 132 -3.97 -11.39 27.14
N GLU A 133 -2.66 -11.64 27.05
CA GLU A 133 -1.67 -10.64 26.64
C GLU A 133 -1.72 -10.38 25.13
N ALA A 134 -1.98 -11.41 24.33
CA ALA A 134 -2.18 -11.28 22.88
C ALA A 134 -3.44 -10.47 22.54
N ASN A 135 -4.54 -10.67 23.26
CA ASN A 135 -5.77 -9.90 23.08
C ASN A 135 -5.55 -8.40 23.28
N LYS A 136 -4.66 -8.00 24.20
CA LYS A 136 -4.35 -6.58 24.46
C LYS A 136 -3.63 -5.89 23.31
N GLN A 137 -3.14 -6.63 22.31
CA GLN A 137 -2.46 -6.05 21.16
C GLN A 137 -3.43 -5.48 20.12
N PHE A 138 -4.71 -5.83 20.20
CA PHE A 138 -5.73 -5.42 19.25
C PHE A 138 -6.82 -4.60 19.95
N ASN A 139 -7.47 -3.72 19.18
CA ASN A 139 -8.64 -2.96 19.65
C ASN A 139 -9.94 -3.77 19.57
N GLU A 140 -9.91 -4.94 18.93
CA GLU A 140 -11.03 -5.87 18.78
C GLU A 140 -10.62 -7.20 19.44
N PRO A 141 -11.54 -7.92 20.11
CA PRO A 141 -11.21 -9.19 20.74
C PRO A 141 -10.82 -10.25 19.70
N ILE A 142 -9.84 -11.09 20.04
CA ILE A 142 -9.52 -12.28 19.26
C ILE A 142 -10.64 -13.31 19.47
N GLN A 143 -11.17 -13.83 18.37
CA GLN A 143 -12.16 -14.89 18.34
C GLN A 143 -11.46 -16.25 18.24
N LEU A 144 -11.96 -17.22 19.00
CA LEU A 144 -11.46 -18.58 19.00
C LEU A 144 -12.48 -19.54 18.39
N PRO A 145 -12.02 -20.61 17.73
CA PRO A 145 -12.91 -21.64 17.21
C PRO A 145 -13.61 -22.38 18.34
N THR A 146 -14.86 -22.78 18.12
CA THR A 146 -15.62 -23.66 19.03
C THR A 146 -15.92 -25.03 18.41
N TYR A 147 -15.56 -25.20 17.13
CA TYR A 147 -15.60 -26.46 16.39
C TYR A 147 -14.18 -26.98 16.11
N PRO A 148 -13.94 -28.31 16.24
CA PRO A 148 -14.85 -29.30 16.82
C PRO A 148 -15.12 -29.01 18.31
N THR A 149 -16.27 -29.48 18.80
CA THR A 149 -16.63 -29.29 20.21
C THR A 149 -15.52 -29.82 21.12
N GLY A 150 -15.08 -29.01 22.07
CA GLY A 150 -13.99 -29.37 22.97
C GLY A 150 -12.59 -29.03 22.47
N ILE A 151 -12.44 -28.31 21.34
CA ILE A 151 -11.14 -27.81 20.84
C ILE A 151 -10.36 -27.01 21.89
N GLY A 152 -11.06 -26.29 22.78
CA GLY A 152 -10.44 -25.57 23.89
C GLY A 152 -9.60 -24.36 23.46
N LYS A 153 -8.77 -23.89 24.40
CA LYS A 153 -7.84 -22.78 24.17
C LYS A 153 -6.62 -23.27 23.37
N PRO A 154 -5.91 -22.39 22.65
CA PRO A 154 -4.65 -22.75 22.02
C PRO A 154 -3.62 -23.20 23.05
N ASP A 155 -2.79 -24.17 22.67
CA ASP A 155 -1.68 -24.69 23.47
C ASP A 155 -0.51 -23.69 23.51
N HIS A 156 -0.25 -22.99 22.40
CA HIS A 156 0.77 -21.95 22.31
C HIS A 156 0.22 -20.66 21.69
N VAL A 157 0.71 -19.53 22.18
CA VAL A 157 0.38 -18.19 21.69
C VAL A 157 1.65 -17.39 21.52
N TYR A 158 1.88 -16.85 20.32
CA TYR A 158 3.06 -16.04 20.01
C TYR A 158 2.64 -14.65 19.53
N VAL A 159 3.37 -13.62 19.93
CA VAL A 159 3.12 -12.22 19.51
C VAL A 159 4.37 -11.61 18.89
N GLN A 160 4.22 -11.11 17.66
CA GLN A 160 5.27 -10.43 16.92
C GLN A 160 4.88 -8.97 16.70
N HIS A 161 5.62 -8.07 17.34
CA HIS A 161 5.53 -6.63 17.11
C HIS A 161 6.34 -6.25 15.87
N MET A 162 5.65 -6.06 14.75
CA MET A 162 6.23 -5.75 13.45
C MET A 162 5.88 -4.31 13.05
N ASN A 163 6.32 -3.35 13.86
CA ASN A 163 5.90 -1.93 13.82
C ASN A 163 5.64 -1.38 12.40
N PRO A 164 4.45 -0.82 12.11
CA PRO A 164 3.29 -0.63 13.00
C PRO A 164 2.35 -1.86 13.11
N GLY A 165 2.69 -2.98 12.46
CA GLY A 165 1.90 -4.20 12.44
C GLY A 165 2.05 -5.07 13.69
N VAL A 166 1.06 -5.92 13.94
CA VAL A 166 1.12 -7.00 14.94
C VAL A 166 0.64 -8.29 14.30
N LEU A 167 1.41 -9.36 14.51
CA LEU A 167 1.03 -10.73 14.21
C LEU A 167 0.86 -11.49 15.52
N VAL A 168 -0.30 -12.12 15.69
CA VAL A 168 -0.53 -13.12 16.74
C VAL A 168 -0.70 -14.47 16.06
N THR A 169 0.06 -15.47 16.49
CA THR A 169 -0.07 -16.86 16.02
C THR A 169 -0.55 -17.72 17.17
N LEU A 170 -1.72 -18.33 17.02
CA LEU A 170 -2.32 -19.29 17.96
C LEU A 170 -2.14 -20.70 17.41
N VAL A 171 -1.70 -21.64 18.25
CA VAL A 171 -1.41 -23.01 17.85
C VAL A 171 -2.16 -23.99 18.73
N TRP A 172 -2.86 -24.94 18.10
CA TRP A 172 -3.41 -26.12 18.76
C TRP A 172 -2.63 -27.35 18.30
N LEU A 173 -2.24 -28.19 19.24
CA LEU A 173 -1.52 -29.43 19.02
C LEU A 173 -2.49 -30.61 18.86
N THR A 174 -2.02 -31.66 18.18
CA THR A 174 -2.75 -32.93 18.17
C THR A 174 -2.74 -33.52 19.59
N PRO A 175 -3.90 -33.90 20.15
CA PRO A 175 -3.94 -34.57 21.44
C PRO A 175 -3.07 -35.83 21.46
N SER A 176 -2.16 -35.92 22.44
CA SER A 176 -1.17 -37.00 22.59
C SER A 176 0.07 -36.92 21.69
N GLU A 177 0.21 -35.89 20.85
CA GLU A 177 1.38 -35.64 20.01
C GLU A 177 1.90 -34.20 20.21
N PRO A 178 2.72 -33.95 21.25
CA PRO A 178 3.06 -32.59 21.67
C PRO A 178 3.90 -31.78 20.66
N ASP A 179 4.52 -32.45 19.68
CA ASP A 179 5.31 -31.80 18.64
C ASP A 179 4.54 -31.65 17.30
N HIS A 180 3.28 -32.08 17.26
CA HIS A 180 2.47 -32.07 16.04
C HIS A 180 1.42 -30.95 16.09
N VAL A 181 1.58 -29.96 15.22
CA VAL A 181 0.62 -28.87 15.05
C VAL A 181 -0.62 -29.40 14.31
N TRP A 182 -1.77 -29.34 14.97
CA TRP A 182 -3.05 -29.68 14.35
C TRP A 182 -3.67 -28.47 13.65
N LEU A 183 -3.73 -27.32 14.33
CA LEU A 183 -4.37 -26.12 13.83
C LEU A 183 -3.50 -24.90 14.13
N THR A 184 -3.40 -23.97 13.19
CA THR A 184 -2.79 -22.66 13.41
C THR A 184 -3.74 -21.56 12.97
N LEU A 185 -3.89 -20.53 13.81
CA LEU A 185 -4.59 -19.30 13.46
C LEU A 185 -3.64 -18.12 13.59
N ASP A 186 -3.29 -17.51 12.46
CA ASP A 186 -2.62 -16.21 12.43
C ASP A 186 -3.67 -15.09 12.43
N VAL A 187 -3.51 -14.12 13.31
CA VAL A 187 -4.34 -12.92 13.45
C VAL A 187 -3.47 -11.70 13.19
N LEU A 188 -3.83 -10.93 12.17
CA LEU A 188 -3.11 -9.75 11.72
C LEU A 188 -3.98 -8.51 11.87
N ASN A 189 -3.39 -7.40 12.33
CA ASN A 189 -4.04 -6.09 12.18
C ASN A 189 -3.86 -5.54 10.76
N GLU A 190 -4.61 -4.48 10.44
CA GLU A 190 -4.62 -3.82 9.14
C GLU A 190 -3.27 -3.17 8.75
N ASN A 191 -2.39 -2.98 9.72
CA ASN A 191 -1.08 -2.33 9.55
C ASN A 191 0.03 -3.32 9.17
N LEU A 192 -0.23 -4.62 9.23
CA LEU A 192 0.70 -5.66 8.81
C LEU A 192 0.50 -5.99 7.33
N VAL A 193 1.59 -6.36 6.65
CA VAL A 193 1.52 -6.94 5.30
C VAL A 193 2.05 -8.37 5.35
N GLY A 194 1.18 -9.34 5.07
CA GLY A 194 1.59 -10.70 4.75
C GLY A 194 1.59 -10.89 3.24
N SER A 195 2.67 -11.44 2.68
CA SER A 195 2.75 -11.82 1.27
C SER A 195 2.74 -13.33 1.14
N LYS A 196 1.81 -13.84 0.36
CA LYS A 196 1.71 -15.25 0.04
C LYS A 196 2.09 -15.48 -1.42
N PHE A 197 3.04 -16.37 -1.64
CA PHE A 197 3.48 -16.77 -2.97
C PHE A 197 2.91 -18.15 -3.26
N ILE A 198 2.00 -18.24 -4.22
CA ILE A 198 1.47 -19.50 -4.71
C ILE A 198 2.34 -19.92 -5.89
N ASP A 199 2.82 -21.15 -5.88
CA ASP A 199 3.48 -21.76 -7.04
C ASP A 199 2.47 -21.99 -8.19
N ASN A 200 2.93 -22.43 -9.36
CA ASN A 200 2.04 -22.62 -10.51
C ASN A 200 1.00 -23.74 -10.30
N ASP A 201 1.20 -24.60 -9.30
CA ASP A 201 0.32 -25.73 -8.99
C ASP A 201 -0.70 -25.41 -7.89
N GLY A 202 -0.42 -24.41 -7.05
CA GLY A 202 -1.33 -23.97 -6.02
C GLY A 202 -2.58 -23.30 -6.59
N GLN A 203 -3.72 -23.59 -5.97
CA GLN A 203 -5.03 -23.10 -6.39
C GLN A 203 -5.54 -22.14 -5.32
N TYR A 204 -6.21 -21.08 -5.76
CA TYR A 204 -7.03 -20.26 -4.88
C TYR A 204 -8.48 -20.25 -5.38
N HIS A 205 -9.44 -20.25 -4.48
CA HIS A 205 -10.84 -20.11 -4.83
C HIS A 205 -11.62 -19.31 -3.78
N ASN A 206 -12.65 -18.62 -4.27
CA ASN A 206 -13.51 -17.79 -3.45
C ASN A 206 -14.47 -18.66 -2.64
N VAL A 207 -14.48 -18.46 -1.32
CA VAL A 207 -15.47 -19.04 -0.40
C VAL A 207 -16.11 -17.92 0.43
N ARG A 208 -17.05 -18.27 1.31
CA ARG A 208 -17.67 -17.31 2.23
C ARG A 208 -17.65 -17.86 3.65
N VAL A 209 -17.37 -16.99 4.61
CA VAL A 209 -17.48 -17.26 6.05
C VAL A 209 -18.54 -16.32 6.60
N ASN A 210 -19.66 -16.83 7.12
CA ASN A 210 -20.76 -15.99 7.61
C ASN A 210 -21.19 -14.91 6.59
N ASN A 211 -21.28 -15.31 5.33
CA ASN A 211 -21.57 -14.42 4.20
C ASN A 211 -20.53 -13.29 3.96
N THR A 212 -19.33 -13.39 4.53
CA THR A 212 -18.19 -12.50 4.26
C THR A 212 -17.26 -13.16 3.23
N PRO A 213 -16.77 -12.44 2.21
CA PRO A 213 -15.81 -12.99 1.26
C PRO A 213 -14.55 -13.52 1.94
N ALA A 214 -14.10 -14.70 1.51
CA ALA A 214 -12.91 -15.36 2.01
C ALA A 214 -12.17 -16.07 0.86
N GLN A 215 -10.90 -16.38 1.06
CA GLN A 215 -10.09 -17.13 0.09
C GLN A 215 -9.63 -18.43 0.69
N TRP A 216 -9.83 -19.50 -0.05
CA TRP A 216 -9.26 -20.79 0.22
C TRP A 216 -8.08 -21.03 -0.70
N LEU A 217 -6.97 -21.50 -0.14
CA LEU A 217 -5.73 -21.71 -0.87
C LEU A 217 -5.23 -23.12 -0.59
N THR A 218 -4.87 -23.86 -1.63
CA THR A 218 -4.32 -25.22 -1.57
C THR A 218 -2.94 -25.28 -2.22
N GLY A 219 -2.18 -26.33 -1.90
CA GLY A 219 -0.86 -26.56 -2.46
C GLY A 219 0.26 -25.94 -1.64
N LEU A 220 1.50 -26.25 -2.03
CA LEU A 220 2.69 -25.77 -1.35
C LEU A 220 2.82 -24.26 -1.55
N HIS A 221 3.03 -23.52 -0.47
CA HIS A 221 3.25 -22.09 -0.56
C HIS A 221 4.11 -21.58 0.56
N GLN A 222 4.79 -20.46 0.30
CA GLN A 222 5.51 -19.72 1.32
C GLN A 222 4.66 -18.55 1.78
N ILE A 223 4.60 -18.33 3.09
CA ILE A 223 4.09 -17.10 3.68
C ILE A 223 5.27 -16.28 4.21
N GLY A 224 5.29 -15.00 3.84
CA GLY A 224 6.18 -14.00 4.42
C GLY A 224 5.35 -12.95 5.17
N PHE A 225 5.72 -12.64 6.41
CA PHE A 225 5.20 -11.49 7.14
C PHE A 225 6.26 -10.39 7.14
N PHE A 226 5.83 -9.16 6.89
CA PHE A 226 6.72 -8.01 6.73
C PHE A 226 6.22 -6.83 7.56
N GLY A 227 7.08 -6.28 8.41
CA GLY A 227 6.80 -5.04 9.14
C GLY A 227 8.04 -4.50 9.85
N GLY A 228 8.24 -3.18 9.76
CA GLY A 228 9.49 -2.54 10.16
C GLY A 228 10.70 -3.21 9.51
N ASP A 229 11.71 -3.53 10.33
CA ASP A 229 12.93 -4.23 9.91
C ASP A 229 12.85 -5.76 10.09
N THR A 230 11.66 -6.31 10.36
CA THR A 230 11.48 -7.75 10.62
C THR A 230 10.79 -8.43 9.45
N GLN A 231 11.34 -9.57 9.07
CA GLN A 231 10.78 -10.45 8.04
C GLN A 231 10.70 -11.88 8.60
N ILE A 232 9.53 -12.50 8.52
CA ILE A 232 9.33 -13.88 8.96
C ILE A 232 8.83 -14.68 7.79
N PHE A 233 9.56 -15.71 7.41
CA PHE A 233 9.18 -16.64 6.36
C PHE A 233 8.85 -18.00 6.95
N ARG A 234 7.74 -18.61 6.49
CA ARG A 234 7.34 -19.97 6.85
C ARG A 234 6.91 -20.73 5.61
N ASN A 235 7.42 -21.96 5.47
CA ASN A 235 6.92 -22.89 4.47
C ASN A 235 5.63 -23.51 4.98
N VAL A 236 4.58 -23.49 4.17
CA VAL A 236 3.27 -24.00 4.54
C VAL A 236 2.91 -25.09 3.55
N ASN A 237 2.76 -26.30 4.09
CA ASN A 237 2.47 -27.51 3.31
C ASN A 237 1.00 -27.95 3.44
N GLY A 238 0.13 -27.04 3.88
CA GLY A 238 -1.28 -27.32 4.18
C GLY A 238 -2.21 -26.34 3.48
N ASN A 239 -3.51 -26.63 3.51
CA ASN A 239 -4.51 -25.73 2.99
C ASN A 239 -4.76 -24.57 3.96
N VAL A 240 -5.19 -23.43 3.42
CA VAL A 240 -5.32 -22.19 4.17
C VAL A 240 -6.59 -21.44 3.82
N LEU A 241 -7.33 -21.04 4.84
CA LEU A 241 -8.46 -20.12 4.72
C LEU A 241 -8.04 -18.73 5.20
N ILE A 242 -8.37 -17.67 4.44
CA ILE A 242 -8.09 -16.28 4.78
C ILE A 242 -9.39 -15.47 4.71
N TRP A 243 -9.72 -14.73 5.77
CA TRP A 243 -10.92 -13.90 5.81
C TRP A 243 -10.76 -12.69 6.74
N LEU A 244 -11.72 -11.77 6.66
CA LEU A 244 -11.77 -10.56 7.48
C LEU A 244 -12.67 -10.77 8.70
N VAL A 245 -12.23 -10.24 9.85
CA VAL A 245 -12.94 -10.28 11.13
C VAL A 245 -12.99 -8.89 11.75
N GLY A 246 -14.00 -8.66 12.59
CA GLY A 246 -14.19 -7.42 13.33
C GLY A 246 -14.86 -6.33 12.50
N GLN A 247 -15.19 -5.23 13.18
CA GLN A 247 -15.86 -4.11 12.54
C GLN A 247 -14.99 -3.54 11.41
N TYR A 248 -15.55 -3.41 10.20
CA TYR A 248 -14.85 -2.95 9.00
C TYR A 248 -13.64 -3.82 8.56
N GLY A 249 -13.49 -5.04 9.09
CA GLY A 249 -12.40 -5.94 8.70
C GLY A 249 -11.02 -5.49 9.17
N LYS A 250 -10.94 -4.92 10.38
CA LYS A 250 -9.66 -4.52 11.00
C LYS A 250 -8.72 -5.68 11.24
N LEU A 251 -9.26 -6.88 11.47
CA LEU A 251 -8.46 -8.08 11.63
C LEU A 251 -8.52 -8.95 10.37
N THR A 252 -7.38 -9.53 10.01
CA THR A 252 -7.30 -10.59 9.00
C THR A 252 -6.94 -11.88 9.69
N TYR A 253 -7.77 -12.90 9.49
CA TYR A 253 -7.57 -14.23 10.05
C TYR A 253 -7.06 -15.15 8.95
N ARG A 254 -6.09 -16.00 9.31
CA ARG A 254 -5.53 -17.00 8.42
C ARG A 254 -5.42 -18.32 9.18
N LEU A 255 -6.21 -19.30 8.74
CA LEU A 255 -6.31 -20.62 9.36
C LEU A 255 -5.57 -21.67 8.54
N GLU A 256 -4.70 -22.45 9.19
CA GLU A 256 -4.08 -23.67 8.65
C GLU A 256 -4.54 -24.90 9.43
N GLY A 257 -4.61 -26.06 8.77
CA GLY A 257 -4.84 -27.37 9.42
C GLY A 257 -6.11 -28.10 8.98
N ALA A 258 -7.06 -27.39 8.36
CA ALA A 258 -8.26 -28.00 7.79
C ALA A 258 -7.95 -28.75 6.48
N SER A 259 -8.54 -29.93 6.31
CA SER A 259 -8.33 -30.77 5.12
C SER A 259 -9.15 -30.32 3.92
N THR A 260 -10.27 -29.65 4.17
CA THR A 260 -11.20 -29.18 3.12
C THR A 260 -11.63 -27.73 3.38
N SER A 261 -12.11 -27.06 2.33
CA SER A 261 -12.68 -25.72 2.44
C SER A 261 -13.91 -25.69 3.34
N ASP A 262 -14.76 -26.72 3.25
CA ASP A 262 -16.00 -26.78 4.02
C ASP A 262 -15.70 -26.91 5.51
N GLU A 263 -14.72 -27.76 5.87
CA GLU A 263 -14.24 -27.87 7.25
C GLU A 263 -13.64 -26.54 7.74
N ALA A 264 -12.80 -25.90 6.92
CA ALA A 264 -12.18 -24.63 7.29
C ALA A 264 -13.22 -23.52 7.50
N VAL A 265 -14.21 -23.44 6.61
CA VAL A 265 -15.34 -22.51 6.73
C VAL A 265 -16.14 -22.83 7.99
N HIS A 266 -16.41 -24.10 8.28
CA HIS A 266 -17.13 -24.49 9.48
C HIS A 266 -16.39 -24.10 10.77
N ILE A 267 -15.07 -24.30 10.82
CA ILE A 267 -14.21 -23.81 11.91
C ILE A 267 -14.32 -22.29 12.02
N ALA A 268 -14.19 -21.56 10.92
CA ALA A 268 -14.24 -20.10 10.90
C ALA A 268 -15.62 -19.53 11.31
N GLU A 269 -16.72 -20.20 10.95
CA GLU A 269 -18.08 -19.79 11.33
C GLU A 269 -18.40 -20.11 12.81
N SER A 270 -17.67 -21.06 13.39
CA SER A 270 -17.75 -21.42 14.81
C SER A 270 -17.08 -20.40 15.75
N MET A 271 -16.35 -19.43 15.20
CA MET A 271 -15.54 -18.48 15.97
C MET A 271 -16.39 -17.63 16.92
N ARG A 272 -15.95 -17.49 18.18
CA ARG A 272 -16.57 -16.66 19.21
C ARG A 272 -15.51 -15.88 19.97
N ASP A 273 -15.87 -14.71 20.49
CA ASP A 273 -14.96 -13.90 21.28
C ASP A 273 -14.44 -14.73 22.47
N ALA A 274 -13.12 -14.71 22.70
CA ALA A 274 -12.45 -15.49 23.74
C ALA A 274 -12.95 -15.21 25.18
N GLY A 275 -13.86 -14.23 25.36
CA GLY A 275 -14.43 -13.79 26.63
C GLY A 275 -15.92 -14.11 26.84
N THR A 276 -16.56 -14.88 25.96
CA THR A 276 -17.98 -15.27 26.14
C THR A 276 -18.09 -16.78 26.39
N PRO A 277 -18.59 -17.22 27.57
CA PRO A 277 -19.00 -18.60 27.79
C PRO A 277 -20.20 -18.99 26.93
#